data_AF-X1U4T1-F1
#
_entry.id   AF-X1U4T1-F1
#
_cell.length_a   1.000
_cell.length_b   1.000
_cell.length_c   1.000
_cell.angle_alpha   90.00
_cell.angle_beta   90.00
_cell.angle_gamma   90.00
#
_symmetry.space_group_name_H-M   'P 1'
#
loop_
_entity.id
_entity.type
_entity.pdbx_description
1 polymer ?
#
loop_
_entity_poly.entity_id
_entity_poly.type
_entity_poly.pdbx_seq_one_letter_code
_entity_poly.pdbx_strand_id
1 'polypeptide(L)' 'TIGETINIRFTVLKCALTNIFRARWGLVTPEEIPGDTWAKVHAGVL' A
#
# COMPACT_ATOMS: atom_id res chain seq x y z
N THR A 1 -8.72 -31.21 -6.86
CA THR A 1 -7.99 -29.92 -6.91
C THR A 1 -8.39 -29.15 -5.68
N ILE A 2 -7.50 -28.98 -4.70
CA ILE A 2 -7.77 -28.14 -3.53
C ILE A 2 -7.91 -26.73 -4.09
N GLY A 3 -9.12 -26.18 -4.06
CA GLY A 3 -9.36 -24.81 -4.47
C GLY A 3 -8.58 -23.93 -3.50
N GLU A 4 -7.45 -23.38 -3.94
CA GLU A 4 -6.75 -22.35 -3.20
C GLU A 4 -7.70 -21.17 -3.07
N THR A 5 -8.32 -21.03 -1.89
CA THR A 5 -9.07 -19.83 -1.56
C THR A 5 -8.08 -18.68 -1.61
N ILE A 6 -8.02 -17.97 -2.73
CA ILE A 6 -7.16 -16.80 -2.90
C ILE A 6 -7.58 -15.82 -1.82
N ASN A 7 -6.74 -15.68 -0.80
CA ASN A 7 -7.02 -14.79 0.31
C ASN A 7 -6.74 -13.35 -0.14
N ILE A 8 -7.68 -12.80 -0.90
CA ILE A 8 -7.60 -11.45 -1.48
C ILE A 8 -7.32 -10.41 -0.38
N ARG A 9 -7.84 -10.64 0.83
CA ARG A 9 -7.58 -9.79 1.99
C ARG A 9 -6.09 -9.69 2.32
N PHE A 10 -5.36 -10.81 2.34
CA PHE A 10 -3.92 -10.77 2.60
C PHE A 10 -3.17 -9.97 1.54
N THR A 11 -3.48 -10.20 0.27
CA THR A 11 -2.86 -9.48 -0.85
C THR A 11 -3.13 -7.98 -0.76
N VAL A 12 -4.38 -7.57 -0.52
CA VAL A 12 -4.76 -6.16 -0.36
C VAL A 12 -4.00 -5.51 0.79
N LEU A 13 -3.94 -6.16 1.96
CA LEU A 13 -3.21 -5.64 3.13
C LEU A 13 -1.70 -5.52 2.86
N LYS A 14 -1.10 -6.51 2.21
CA LYS A 14 0.33 -6.49 1.86
C LYS A 14 0.65 -5.37 0.87
N CYS A 15 -0.18 -5.17 -0.15
CA CYS A 15 -0.03 -4.07 -1.11
C CYS A 15 -0.17 -2.70 -0.43
N ALA A 16 -1.17 -2.54 0.45
CA ALA A 16 -1.36 -1.30 1.21
C ALA A 16 -0.12 -0.97 2.07
N LEU A 17 0.40 -1.95 2.81
CA LEU A 17 1.59 -1.77 3.65
C LEU A 17 2.83 -1.41 2.83
N THR A 18 3.01 -2.06 1.67
CA THR A 18 4.14 -1.78 0.78
C THR A 18 4.09 -0.35 0.23
N ASN A 19 2.90 0.13 -0.12
CA ASN A 19 2.73 1.51 -0.62
C ASN A 19 3.06 2.56 0.46
N ILE A 20 2.65 2.33 1.72
CA ILE A 20 2.98 3.22 2.85
C ILE A 20 4.51 3.35 2.99
N PHE A 21 5.20 2.23 2.96
CA PHE A 21 6.65 2.19 3.05
C PHE A 21 7.35 2.88 1.88
N ARG A 22 6.89 2.61 0.66
CA ARG A 22 7.42 3.28 -0.53
C ARG A 22 7.24 4.81 -0.45
N ALA A 23 6.08 5.28 0.00
CA ALA A 23 5.83 6.70 0.23
C ALA A 23 6.78 7.27 1.29
N ARG A 24 6.97 6.57 2.42
CA ARG A 24 7.82 7.03 3.54
C ARG A 24 9.27 7.26 3.13
N TRP A 25 9.81 6.36 2.31
CA TRP A 25 11.20 6.39 1.87
C TRP A 25 11.39 7.12 0.53
N GLY A 26 10.36 7.76 -0.03
CA GLY A 26 10.45 8.49 -1.29
C GLY A 26 10.76 7.59 -2.50
N LEU A 27 10.34 6.33 -2.47
CA LEU A 27 10.57 5.32 -3.52
C LEU A 27 9.48 5.35 -4.61
N VAL A 28 8.64 6.37 -4.62
CA VAL A 28 7.42 6.48 -5.41
C VAL A 28 6.95 7.93 -5.44
N THR A 29 6.37 8.36 -6.55
CA THR A 29 5.77 9.70 -6.68
C THR A 29 4.30 9.71 -6.22
N PRO A 30 3.72 10.88 -5.90
CA PRO A 30 2.31 10.99 -5.50
C PRO A 30 1.33 10.43 -6.55
N GLU A 31 1.68 10.51 -7.84
CA GLU A 31 0.85 10.06 -8.96
C GLU A 31 0.85 8.53 -9.10
N GLU A 32 1.89 7.87 -8.59
CA GLU A 32 2.06 6.40 -8.65
C GLU A 32 1.36 5.66 -7.50
N ILE A 33 1.03 6.36 -6.41
CA ILE A 33 0.34 5.77 -5.26
C ILE A 33 -1.15 6.10 -5.28
N PRO A 34 -2.01 5.09 -5.06
CA PRO A 34 -3.45 5.33 -5.03
C PRO A 34 -3.87 6.10 -3.78
N GLY A 35 -4.76 7.07 -4.00
CA GLY A 35 -5.49 7.77 -2.95
C GLY A 35 -4.66 8.79 -2.18
N ASP A 36 -4.94 8.90 -0.88
CA ASP A 36 -4.34 9.92 0.00
C ASP A 36 -3.14 9.39 0.82
N THR A 37 -2.65 8.18 0.50
CA THR A 37 -1.57 7.51 1.25
C THR A 37 -0.30 8.36 1.28
N TRP A 38 0.10 8.94 0.15
CA TRP A 38 1.28 9.82 0.08
C TRP A 38 1.11 11.03 1.02
N ALA A 39 -0.02 11.74 0.91
CA ALA A 39 -0.30 12.92 1.72
C ALA A 39 -0.33 12.58 3.23
N LYS A 40 -0.92 11.45 3.62
CA LYS A 40 -0.98 11.02 5.03
C LYS A 40 0.38 10.65 5.60
N VAL A 41 1.22 9.97 4.82
CA VAL A 41 2.59 9.60 5.23
C VAL A 41 3.45 10.84 5.42
N HIS A 42 3.37 11.80 4.49
CA HIS A 42 4.11 13.06 4.58
C HIS A 42 3.55 14.03 5.63
N ALA A 43 2.25 13.95 5.93
CA ALA A 43 1.63 14.67 7.05
C ALA A 43 1.91 14.03 8.44
N GLY A 44 2.55 12.85 8.49
CA GLY A 44 2.87 12.15 9.74
C GLY A 44 1.67 11.52 10.45
N VAL A 45 0.56 11.31 9.73
CA VAL A 45 -0.69 10.72 10.26
C VAL A 45 -0.72 9.20 10.05
N LEU A 46 -0.05 8.74 8.99
CA LEU A 46 0.33 7.34 8.77
C LEU A 46 1.82 7.15 9.04
#